data_AF-K0INP3-F1
#
_entry.id   AF-K0INP3-F1
#
_cell.length_a   1.000
_cell.length_b   1.000
_cell.length_c   1.000
_cell.angle_alpha   90.00
_cell.angle_beta   90.00
_cell.angle_gamma   90.00
#
_symmetry.space_group_name_H-M   'P 1'
#
loop_
_entity.id
_entity.type
_entity.pdbx_description
1 polymer ?
#
loop_
_entity_poly.entity_id
_entity_poly.type
_entity_poly.pdbx_seq_one_letter_code
_entity_poly.pdbx_strand_id
1 'polypeptide(L)'
;MSPANPENLYVIYYGHLVDENGAMTDQASRILAAKPELVIVPHSFPDGELNLTPDVRWQFSEADIKVLTYTWTDYGARDLNAVRADIDSQMASGVDGIFVDEVTNIETDAEHSYYAAVYQHIKSHGQDKLAIMNPGHYKVNESIMQISDIVSLEEEWVYHDQISWMDKYLPSRFMGVSSNEYCTACISESNAMSKTAEAWSAGIGYHFSTDKYIDLPAWFDSYALQVEEERKARQQS
;
A
#
# COMPACT_ATOMS: atom_id res chain seq x y z
N MET A 1 8.62 -0.74 -27.43
CA MET A 1 8.39 -1.69 -26.32
C MET A 1 7.67 -0.90 -25.26
N SER A 2 6.39 -1.18 -25.01
CA SER A 2 5.75 -0.67 -23.80
C SER A 2 6.57 -1.15 -22.60
N PRO A 3 6.81 -0.34 -21.57
CA PRO A 3 7.36 -0.87 -20.32
C PRO A 3 6.45 -2.02 -19.90
N ALA A 4 7.04 -3.13 -19.44
CA ALA A 4 6.26 -4.22 -18.86
C ALA A 4 5.33 -3.63 -17.80
N ASN A 5 4.05 -3.99 -17.86
CA ASN A 5 3.11 -3.56 -16.83
C ASN A 5 3.62 -4.12 -15.49
N PRO A 6 3.81 -3.27 -14.47
CA PRO A 6 4.17 -3.75 -13.15
C PRO A 6 3.03 -4.65 -12.65
N GLU A 7 3.38 -5.89 -12.34
CA GLU A 7 2.49 -6.89 -11.77
C GLU A 7 3.10 -7.24 -10.42
N ASN A 8 2.82 -6.39 -9.43
CA ASN A 8 3.52 -6.45 -8.16
C ASN A 8 2.58 -6.92 -7.06
N LEU A 9 3.11 -7.78 -6.20
CA LEU A 9 2.50 -8.10 -4.93
C LEU A 9 2.93 -7.02 -3.93
N TYR A 10 1.96 -6.46 -3.23
CA TYR A 10 2.25 -5.78 -1.99
C TYR A 10 1.48 -6.45 -0.86
N VAL A 11 1.85 -6.13 0.37
CA VAL A 11 1.10 -6.56 1.55
C VAL A 11 0.79 -5.34 2.40
N ILE A 12 -0.47 -5.14 2.75
CA ILE A 12 -0.87 -4.24 3.84
C ILE A 12 -1.20 -5.07 5.06
N TYR A 13 -0.51 -4.80 6.17
CA TYR A 13 -0.61 -5.57 7.40
C TYR A 13 -0.55 -4.67 8.63
N TYR A 14 -1.67 -4.57 9.33
CA TYR A 14 -1.86 -3.75 10.53
C TYR A 14 -1.75 -4.53 11.84
N GLY A 15 -1.37 -5.80 11.77
CA GLY A 15 -1.10 -6.62 12.96
C GLY A 15 0.31 -6.42 13.52
N HIS A 16 0.60 -7.17 14.59
CA HIS A 16 1.90 -7.14 15.26
C HIS A 16 2.98 -7.83 14.42
N LEU A 17 4.05 -7.11 14.14
CA LEU A 17 5.25 -7.64 13.47
C LEU A 17 6.19 -8.33 14.44
N VAL A 18 6.12 -7.96 15.72
CA VAL A 18 6.90 -8.55 16.81
C VAL A 18 6.02 -9.03 17.94
N ASP A 19 6.46 -10.06 18.65
CA ASP A 19 5.83 -10.55 19.88
C ASP A 19 6.25 -9.71 21.11
N GLU A 20 5.75 -10.10 22.28
CA GLU A 20 6.07 -9.45 23.56
C GLU A 20 7.56 -9.46 23.93
N ASN A 21 8.36 -10.32 23.30
CA ASN A 21 9.81 -10.43 23.50
C ASN A 21 10.60 -9.67 22.42
N GLY A 22 9.91 -9.00 21.48
CA GLY A 22 10.52 -8.32 20.34
C GLY A 22 10.95 -9.26 19.21
N ALA A 23 10.59 -10.55 19.26
CA ALA A 23 10.89 -11.50 18.20
C ALA A 23 9.85 -11.37 17.07
N MET A 24 10.27 -11.58 15.82
CA MET A 24 9.38 -11.53 14.66
C MET A 24 8.23 -12.54 14.80
N THR A 25 7.00 -12.11 14.56
CA THR A 25 5.82 -12.99 14.61
C THR A 25 5.80 -13.96 13.43
N ASP A 26 4.99 -15.02 13.54
CA ASP A 26 4.73 -15.94 12.44
C ASP A 26 4.15 -15.19 11.23
N GLN A 27 3.28 -14.20 11.45
CA GLN A 27 2.69 -13.40 10.37
C GLN A 27 3.75 -12.56 9.65
N ALA A 28 4.62 -11.86 10.38
CA ALA A 28 5.73 -11.13 9.76
C ALA A 28 6.71 -12.04 9.03
N SER A 29 6.97 -13.25 9.56
CA SER A 29 7.80 -14.26 8.91
C SER A 29 7.18 -14.75 7.58
N ARG A 30 5.85 -14.87 7.51
CA ARG A 30 5.13 -15.20 6.27
C ARG A 30 5.26 -14.09 5.23
N ILE A 31 5.14 -12.82 5.63
CA ILE A 31 5.38 -11.67 4.73
C ILE A 31 6.82 -11.72 4.18
N LEU A 32 7.81 -11.94 5.04
CA LEU A 32 9.21 -12.04 4.65
C LEU A 32 9.43 -13.18 3.65
N ALA A 33 8.79 -14.33 3.85
CA ALA A 33 8.88 -15.48 2.96
C ALA A 33 8.21 -15.23 1.60
N ALA A 34 7.11 -14.47 1.57
CA ALA A 34 6.40 -14.11 0.35
C ALA A 34 7.15 -13.10 -0.53
N LYS A 35 8.09 -12.33 0.04
CA LYS A 35 8.90 -11.31 -0.65
C LYS A 35 8.08 -10.36 -1.55
N PRO A 36 7.04 -9.69 -1.02
CA PRO A 36 6.32 -8.68 -1.78
C PRO A 36 7.26 -7.51 -2.14
N GLU A 37 6.94 -6.77 -3.19
CA GLU A 37 7.71 -5.58 -3.56
C GLU A 37 7.62 -4.49 -2.48
N LEU A 38 6.44 -4.35 -1.87
CA LEU A 38 6.14 -3.36 -0.83
C LEU A 38 5.41 -4.03 0.34
N VAL A 39 5.71 -3.58 1.55
CA VAL A 39 4.89 -3.87 2.74
C VAL A 39 4.47 -2.55 3.40
N ILE A 40 3.19 -2.43 3.73
CA ILE A 40 2.60 -1.28 4.43
C ILE A 40 2.21 -1.73 5.84
N VAL A 41 2.79 -1.08 6.85
CA VAL A 41 2.64 -1.46 8.27
C VAL A 41 2.47 -0.24 9.16
N PRO A 42 1.84 -0.36 10.34
CA PRO A 42 1.88 0.72 11.32
C PRO A 42 3.29 0.77 11.90
N HIS A 43 3.85 1.99 12.00
CA HIS A 43 5.13 2.21 12.67
C HIS A 43 5.01 1.86 14.16
N SER A 44 3.93 2.33 14.78
CA SER A 44 3.56 2.09 16.18
C SER A 44 2.03 2.03 16.30
N PHE A 45 1.56 1.41 17.37
CA PHE A 45 0.13 1.36 17.71
C PHE A 45 -0.32 2.65 18.43
N PRO A 46 -1.65 2.90 18.56
CA PRO A 46 -2.18 4.10 19.21
C PRO A 46 -1.76 4.31 20.67
N ASP A 47 -1.36 3.26 21.36
CA ASP A 47 -0.83 3.31 22.73
C ASP A 47 0.68 3.64 22.79
N GLY A 48 1.31 3.81 21.62
CA GLY A 48 2.73 4.13 21.48
C GLY A 48 3.65 2.91 21.45
N GLU A 49 3.11 1.68 21.49
CA GLU A 49 3.92 0.48 21.30
C GLU A 49 4.54 0.48 19.90
N LEU A 50 5.87 0.34 19.84
CA LEU A 50 6.60 0.27 18.58
C LEU A 50 6.31 -1.08 17.91
N ASN A 51 5.79 -1.05 16.69
CA ASN A 51 5.52 -2.26 15.92
C ASN A 51 6.65 -2.57 14.94
N LEU A 52 7.08 -1.56 14.17
CA LEU A 52 8.19 -1.70 13.23
C LEU A 52 9.53 -1.49 13.95
N THR A 53 10.12 -2.57 14.44
CA THR A 53 11.45 -2.52 15.07
C THR A 53 12.57 -2.38 14.01
N PRO A 54 13.75 -1.84 14.38
CA PRO A 54 14.90 -1.75 13.47
C PRO A 54 15.31 -3.11 12.88
N ASP A 55 15.19 -4.18 13.65
CA ASP A 55 15.55 -5.55 13.25
C ASP A 55 14.55 -6.11 12.22
N VAL A 56 13.25 -5.94 12.42
CA VAL A 56 12.24 -6.35 11.44
C VAL A 56 12.40 -5.55 10.14
N ARG A 57 12.57 -4.23 10.23
CA ARG A 57 12.83 -3.39 9.06
C ARG A 57 14.12 -3.80 8.35
N TRP A 58 15.16 -4.20 9.08
CA TRP A 58 16.40 -4.73 8.50
C TRP A 58 16.16 -6.02 7.72
N GLN A 59 15.40 -6.97 8.30
CA GLN A 59 15.09 -8.23 7.63
C GLN A 59 14.28 -8.04 6.34
N PHE A 60 13.31 -7.12 6.34
CA PHE A 60 12.59 -6.77 5.11
C PHE A 60 13.52 -6.13 4.07
N SER A 61 14.37 -5.19 4.48
CA SER A 61 15.33 -4.55 3.59
C SER A 61 16.33 -5.54 2.97
N GLU A 62 16.84 -6.51 3.73
CA GLU A 62 17.75 -7.56 3.22
C GLU A 62 17.06 -8.52 2.24
N ALA A 63 15.72 -8.57 2.27
CA ALA A 63 14.90 -9.33 1.32
C ALA A 63 14.45 -8.49 0.12
N ASP A 64 14.99 -7.28 -0.06
CA ASP A 64 14.61 -6.30 -1.08
C ASP A 64 13.13 -5.86 -1.01
N ILE A 65 12.50 -5.99 0.16
CA ILE A 65 11.12 -5.54 0.42
C ILE A 65 11.16 -4.08 0.86
N LYS A 66 10.48 -3.19 0.14
CA LYS A 66 10.34 -1.80 0.59
C LYS A 66 9.30 -1.68 1.69
N VAL A 67 9.65 -0.98 2.76
CA VAL A 67 8.78 -0.80 3.92
C VAL A 67 8.17 0.60 3.90
N LEU A 68 6.85 0.68 3.88
CA LEU A 68 6.10 1.92 4.04
C LEU A 68 5.34 1.90 5.35
N THR A 69 5.24 3.06 5.98
CA THR A 69 4.45 3.23 7.20
C THR A 69 3.20 4.07 6.98
N TYR A 70 2.19 3.77 7.76
CA TYR A 70 0.88 4.41 7.70
C TYR A 70 0.86 5.76 8.43
N THR A 71 0.23 6.78 7.83
CA THR A 71 -0.17 8.03 8.48
C THR A 71 -1.56 8.43 8.02
N TRP A 72 -2.46 8.75 8.93
CA TRP A 72 -3.83 9.19 8.63
C TRP A 72 -3.97 10.71 8.64
N THR A 73 -4.93 11.23 7.88
CA THR A 73 -5.15 12.67 7.71
C THR A 73 -6.54 13.16 8.06
N ASP A 74 -7.48 12.27 8.45
CA ASP A 74 -8.87 12.63 8.76
C ASP A 74 -9.53 13.43 7.63
N TYR A 75 -9.35 12.98 6.38
CA TYR A 75 -9.88 13.68 5.21
C TYR A 75 -9.43 15.17 5.17
N GLY A 76 -8.17 15.40 5.54
CA GLY A 76 -7.54 16.72 5.54
C GLY A 76 -7.88 17.59 6.77
N ALA A 77 -8.67 17.08 7.72
CA ALA A 77 -9.01 17.82 8.94
C ALA A 77 -7.90 17.76 10.00
N ARG A 78 -7.01 16.77 9.94
CA ARG A 78 -5.90 16.62 10.88
C ARG A 78 -4.88 17.74 10.71
N ASP A 79 -4.37 18.28 11.83
CA ASP A 79 -3.36 19.34 11.79
C ASP A 79 -2.12 18.93 10.98
N LEU A 80 -1.73 19.77 10.01
CA LEU A 80 -0.63 19.47 9.11
C LEU A 80 0.71 19.31 9.85
N ASN A 81 0.95 20.05 10.95
CA ASN A 81 2.19 19.89 11.69
C ASN A 81 2.22 18.58 12.48
N ALA A 82 1.07 18.13 12.99
CA ALA A 82 0.95 16.80 13.59
C ALA A 82 1.23 15.69 12.57
N VAL A 83 0.66 15.77 11.36
CA VAL A 83 0.94 14.83 10.26
C VAL A 83 2.43 14.83 9.90
N ARG A 84 3.07 16.00 9.83
CA ARG A 84 4.51 16.11 9.56
C ARG A 84 5.36 15.51 10.67
N ALA A 85 4.99 15.70 11.93
CA ALA A 85 5.71 15.14 13.06
C ALA A 85 5.66 13.60 13.06
N ASP A 86 4.52 13.01 12.71
CA ASP A 86 4.41 11.56 12.52
C ASP A 86 5.35 11.10 11.40
N ILE A 87 5.29 11.76 10.23
CA ILE A 87 6.16 11.43 9.09
C ILE A 87 7.64 11.55 9.46
N ASP A 88 8.04 12.57 10.21
CA ASP A 88 9.44 12.74 10.65
C ASP A 88 9.89 11.58 11.55
N SER A 89 9.05 11.19 12.51
CA SER A 89 9.31 10.03 13.37
C SER A 89 9.45 8.74 12.56
N GLN A 90 8.53 8.53 11.63
CA GLN A 90 8.52 7.35 10.75
C GLN A 90 9.74 7.32 9.82
N MET A 91 10.06 8.43 9.15
CA MET A 91 11.22 8.51 8.27
C MET A 91 12.55 8.32 9.01
N ALA A 92 12.65 8.77 10.26
CA ALA A 92 13.82 8.54 11.10
C ALA A 92 14.07 7.04 11.39
N SER A 93 13.05 6.19 11.26
CA SER A 93 13.19 4.72 11.36
C SER A 93 13.77 4.07 10.09
N GLY A 94 13.97 4.85 9.01
CA GLY A 94 14.61 4.37 7.78
C GLY A 94 13.67 3.67 6.80
N VAL A 95 12.37 3.96 6.87
CA VAL A 95 11.35 3.46 5.92
C VAL A 95 11.55 4.03 4.51
N ASP A 96 11.01 3.34 3.51
CA ASP A 96 11.10 3.68 2.09
C ASP A 96 10.00 4.65 1.63
N GLY A 97 9.01 4.90 2.46
CA GLY A 97 7.93 5.81 2.13
C GLY A 97 6.81 5.83 3.15
N ILE A 98 5.78 6.59 2.83
CA ILE A 98 4.58 6.77 3.65
C ILE A 98 3.36 6.39 2.82
N PHE A 99 2.48 5.60 3.44
CA PHE A 99 1.11 5.40 3.01
C PHE A 99 0.23 6.41 3.76
N VAL A 100 -0.28 7.41 3.04
CA VAL A 100 -1.11 8.48 3.58
C VAL A 100 -2.56 8.08 3.39
N ASP A 101 -3.26 7.90 4.50
CA ASP A 101 -4.63 7.40 4.52
C ASP A 101 -5.67 8.48 4.80
N GLU A 102 -6.92 8.14 4.49
CA GLU A 102 -8.09 8.99 4.57
C GLU A 102 -7.88 10.26 3.74
N VAL A 103 -7.39 10.09 2.51
CA VAL A 103 -7.17 11.19 1.57
C VAL A 103 -8.52 11.64 1.00
N THR A 104 -8.78 12.95 0.93
CA THR A 104 -10.00 13.47 0.28
C THR A 104 -10.05 13.16 -1.22
N ASN A 105 -11.19 13.47 -1.83
CA ASN A 105 -11.39 13.40 -3.29
C ASN A 105 -10.58 14.46 -4.07
N ILE A 106 -9.92 15.41 -3.38
CA ILE A 106 -9.18 16.54 -3.97
C ILE A 106 -10.09 17.41 -4.86
N GLU A 107 -11.20 17.89 -4.31
CA GLU A 107 -12.20 18.70 -5.03
C GLU A 107 -11.87 20.20 -4.99
N THR A 108 -11.02 20.62 -4.04
CA THR A 108 -10.69 22.03 -3.81
C THR A 108 -9.19 22.29 -3.82
N ASP A 109 -8.81 23.53 -4.16
CA ASP A 109 -7.42 23.98 -4.10
C ASP A 109 -6.82 23.89 -2.67
N ALA A 110 -7.67 24.00 -1.64
CA ALA A 110 -7.26 23.90 -0.25
C ALA A 110 -6.87 22.45 0.11
N GLU A 111 -7.69 21.47 -0.28
CA GLU A 111 -7.37 20.04 -0.14
C GLU A 111 -6.10 19.71 -0.91
N HIS A 112 -6.02 20.12 -2.19
CA HIS A 112 -4.82 19.91 -2.99
C HIS A 112 -3.57 20.50 -2.33
N SER A 113 -3.67 21.73 -1.79
CA SER A 113 -2.53 22.39 -1.11
C SER A 113 -2.11 21.66 0.16
N TYR A 114 -3.06 21.12 0.93
CA TYR A 114 -2.78 20.31 2.12
C TYR A 114 -1.97 19.06 1.75
N TYR A 115 -2.47 18.26 0.80
CA TYR A 115 -1.79 17.01 0.42
C TYR A 115 -0.51 17.25 -0.39
N ALA A 116 -0.42 18.34 -1.15
CA ALA A 116 0.85 18.78 -1.74
C ALA A 116 1.90 19.07 -0.65
N ALA A 117 1.49 19.71 0.46
CA ALA A 117 2.39 19.97 1.57
C ALA A 117 2.84 18.70 2.30
N VAL A 118 1.98 17.67 2.36
CA VAL A 118 2.32 16.33 2.86
C VAL A 118 3.28 15.62 1.91
N TYR A 119 2.96 15.56 0.62
CA TYR A 119 3.81 14.94 -0.42
C TYR A 119 5.21 15.55 -0.45
N GLN A 120 5.31 16.88 -0.48
CA GLN A 120 6.60 17.58 -0.47
C GLN A 120 7.38 17.33 0.82
N HIS A 121 6.70 17.16 1.96
CA HIS A 121 7.35 16.82 3.22
C HIS A 121 7.97 15.42 3.14
N ILE A 122 7.24 14.42 2.65
CA ILE A 122 7.75 13.07 2.39
C ILE A 122 8.98 13.12 1.47
N LYS A 123 8.88 13.85 0.35
CA LYS A 123 9.97 13.99 -0.62
C LYS A 123 11.18 14.77 -0.09
N SER A 124 11.02 15.56 0.96
CA SER A 124 12.13 16.26 1.61
C SER A 124 13.09 15.32 2.35
N HIS A 125 12.61 14.12 2.74
CA HIS A 125 13.43 13.04 3.31
C HIS A 125 14.19 12.24 2.23
N GLY A 126 13.88 12.45 0.96
CA GLY A 126 14.52 11.80 -0.18
C GLY A 126 13.59 11.77 -1.39
N GLN A 127 14.10 12.05 -2.59
CA GLN A 127 13.29 12.05 -3.81
C GLN A 127 12.80 10.65 -4.20
N ASP A 128 13.53 9.63 -3.76
CA ASP A 128 13.23 8.21 -3.88
C ASP A 128 12.20 7.71 -2.86
N LYS A 129 11.88 8.49 -1.81
CA LYS A 129 10.85 8.13 -0.84
C LYS A 129 9.48 8.08 -1.50
N LEU A 130 8.78 6.97 -1.31
CA LEU A 130 7.45 6.76 -1.89
C LEU A 130 6.38 7.50 -1.07
N ALA A 131 5.46 8.14 -1.78
CA ALA A 131 4.23 8.68 -1.22
C ALA A 131 3.04 7.99 -1.88
N ILE A 132 2.36 7.12 -1.14
CA ILE A 132 1.10 6.51 -1.57
C ILE A 132 -0.03 7.31 -0.96
N MET A 133 -0.94 7.82 -1.80
CA MET A 133 -2.13 8.53 -1.34
C MET A 133 -3.33 7.59 -1.44
N ASN A 134 -4.00 7.33 -0.32
CA ASN A 134 -5.14 6.43 -0.25
C ASN A 134 -6.44 7.22 0.00
N PRO A 135 -7.18 7.57 -1.06
CA PRO A 135 -8.57 7.99 -0.92
C PRO A 135 -9.52 6.80 -0.68
N GLY A 136 -9.07 5.57 -0.93
CA GLY A 136 -9.86 4.35 -0.77
C GLY A 136 -10.94 4.14 -1.84
N HIS A 137 -11.25 5.12 -2.69
CA HIS A 137 -12.34 5.05 -3.66
C HIS A 137 -11.99 5.70 -5.00
N TYR A 138 -12.69 5.32 -6.08
CA TYR A 138 -12.36 5.80 -7.44
C TYR A 138 -12.75 7.24 -7.74
N LYS A 139 -13.65 7.84 -6.94
CA LYS A 139 -14.17 9.21 -7.13
C LYS A 139 -13.19 10.27 -6.65
N VAL A 140 -12.01 10.30 -7.24
CA VAL A 140 -10.93 11.23 -6.91
C VAL A 140 -10.53 12.04 -8.15
N ASN A 141 -10.20 13.30 -7.94
CA ASN A 141 -9.77 14.20 -9.01
C ASN A 141 -8.38 13.81 -9.53
N GLU A 142 -8.17 13.92 -10.85
CA GLU A 142 -6.88 13.64 -11.51
C GLU A 142 -5.70 14.43 -10.90
N SER A 143 -5.95 15.59 -10.28
CA SER A 143 -4.90 16.38 -9.61
C SER A 143 -4.16 15.60 -8.52
N ILE A 144 -4.74 14.54 -7.95
CA ILE A 144 -4.04 13.65 -7.01
C ILE A 144 -2.72 13.09 -7.59
N MET A 145 -2.63 12.94 -8.91
CA MET A 145 -1.44 12.43 -9.60
C MET A 145 -0.22 13.36 -9.51
N GLN A 146 -0.43 14.63 -9.14
CA GLN A 146 0.65 15.62 -8.93
C GLN A 146 1.22 15.55 -7.51
N ILE A 147 0.53 14.88 -6.59
CA ILE A 147 0.80 14.85 -5.15
C ILE A 147 0.90 13.40 -4.64
N SER A 148 1.13 12.43 -5.52
CA SER A 148 1.32 11.02 -5.18
C SER A 148 2.30 10.35 -6.15
N ASP A 149 3.04 9.36 -5.65
CA ASP A 149 3.74 8.41 -6.52
C ASP A 149 2.79 7.27 -6.91
N ILE A 150 1.91 6.84 -6.00
CA ILE A 150 0.90 5.79 -6.22
C ILE A 150 -0.43 6.25 -5.60
N VAL A 151 -1.54 5.97 -6.28
CA VAL A 151 -2.91 6.14 -5.74
C VAL A 151 -3.47 4.77 -5.35
N SER A 152 -3.97 4.65 -4.12
CA SER A 152 -4.57 3.41 -3.60
C SER A 152 -6.10 3.47 -3.66
N LEU A 153 -6.72 2.33 -4.01
CA LEU A 153 -8.16 2.13 -4.13
C LEU A 153 -8.57 0.86 -3.36
N GLU A 154 -9.55 0.94 -2.46
CA GLU A 154 -10.00 -0.16 -1.61
C GLU A 154 -11.31 -0.75 -2.13
N GLU A 155 -11.28 -2.00 -2.61
CA GLU A 155 -12.40 -2.71 -3.28
C GLU A 155 -12.89 -2.06 -4.59
N GLU A 156 -12.72 -0.75 -4.72
CA GLU A 156 -13.20 0.09 -5.80
C GLU A 156 -12.22 0.20 -6.97
N TRP A 157 -11.07 -0.49 -6.90
CA TRP A 157 -10.14 -0.61 -8.01
C TRP A 157 -10.80 -1.23 -9.26
N VAL A 158 -11.88 -2.00 -9.08
CA VAL A 158 -12.68 -2.59 -10.16
C VAL A 158 -13.33 -1.55 -11.09
N TYR A 159 -13.39 -0.29 -10.67
CA TYR A 159 -13.91 0.82 -11.47
C TYR A 159 -12.82 1.60 -12.22
N HIS A 160 -11.55 1.22 -12.08
CA HIS A 160 -10.41 1.93 -12.69
C HIS A 160 -10.60 2.16 -14.20
N ASP A 161 -11.01 1.12 -14.93
CA ASP A 161 -11.24 1.16 -16.39
C ASP A 161 -12.44 2.03 -16.83
N GLN A 162 -13.25 2.49 -15.87
CA GLN A 162 -14.37 3.40 -16.12
C GLN A 162 -13.97 4.87 -15.95
N ILE A 163 -12.75 5.15 -15.45
CA ILE A 163 -12.28 6.51 -15.15
C ILE A 163 -11.27 6.95 -16.19
N SER A 164 -11.76 7.71 -17.17
CA SER A 164 -10.99 8.12 -18.36
C SER A 164 -9.62 8.77 -18.12
N TRP A 165 -9.38 9.39 -16.96
CA TRP A 165 -8.08 9.97 -16.67
C TRP A 165 -7.06 8.96 -16.16
N MET A 166 -7.49 7.87 -15.53
CA MET A 166 -6.58 6.87 -14.97
C MET A 166 -5.79 6.15 -16.07
N ASP A 167 -6.43 5.88 -17.21
CA ASP A 167 -5.78 5.29 -18.41
C ASP A 167 -4.63 6.10 -19.00
N LYS A 168 -4.46 7.38 -18.60
CA LYS A 168 -3.33 8.21 -19.03
C LYS A 168 -2.02 7.86 -18.32
N TYR A 169 -2.09 7.12 -17.20
CA TYR A 169 -0.97 6.83 -16.33
C TYR A 169 -0.58 5.35 -16.40
N LEU A 170 0.69 5.07 -16.11
CA LEU A 170 1.19 3.69 -16.07
C LEU A 170 0.54 2.92 -14.91
N PRO A 171 0.31 1.60 -15.05
CA PRO A 171 -0.25 0.80 -13.97
C PRO A 171 0.49 0.90 -12.63
N SER A 172 1.81 1.14 -12.63
CA SER A 172 2.61 1.37 -11.41
C SER A 172 2.11 2.53 -10.55
N ARG A 173 1.31 3.43 -11.12
CA ARG A 173 0.75 4.58 -10.42
C ARG A 173 -0.50 4.22 -9.61
N PHE A 174 -0.96 2.98 -9.67
CA PHE A 174 -2.19 2.53 -9.03
C PHE A 174 -1.96 1.27 -8.20
N MET A 175 -2.62 1.25 -7.04
CA MET A 175 -2.65 0.16 -6.09
C MET A 175 -4.11 -0.18 -5.77
N GLY A 176 -4.42 -1.47 -5.64
CA GLY A 176 -5.75 -1.96 -5.29
C GLY A 176 -5.69 -3.01 -4.19
N VAL A 177 -6.63 -2.96 -3.25
CA VAL A 177 -6.83 -4.05 -2.29
C VAL A 177 -8.21 -4.66 -2.46
N SER A 178 -8.26 -5.97 -2.26
CA SER A 178 -9.50 -6.71 -2.05
C SER A 178 -9.49 -7.43 -0.71
N SER A 179 -10.52 -7.20 0.09
CA SER A 179 -10.62 -7.62 1.49
C SER A 179 -12.03 -8.07 1.85
N ASN A 180 -12.17 -8.73 3.00
CA ASN A 180 -13.48 -9.04 3.57
C ASN A 180 -13.94 -8.06 4.66
N GLU A 181 -13.15 -7.02 4.98
CA GLU A 181 -13.56 -5.98 5.94
C GLU A 181 -14.79 -5.21 5.43
N TYR A 182 -14.89 -5.03 4.10
CA TYR A 182 -15.98 -4.30 3.45
C TYR A 182 -16.67 -5.12 2.34
N CYS A 183 -16.66 -6.46 2.47
CA CYS A 183 -17.06 -7.40 1.40
C CYS A 183 -18.43 -7.08 0.75
N THR A 184 -18.39 -6.79 -0.55
CA THR A 184 -19.53 -6.96 -1.48
C THR A 184 -19.40 -8.23 -2.33
N ALA A 185 -18.16 -8.71 -2.55
CA ALA A 185 -17.83 -9.99 -3.18
C ALA A 185 -16.64 -10.62 -2.45
N CYS A 186 -16.89 -11.63 -1.60
CA CYS A 186 -15.91 -12.02 -0.60
C CYS A 186 -14.70 -12.75 -1.20
N ILE A 187 -13.56 -12.49 -0.60
CA ILE A 187 -12.26 -13.06 -0.93
C ILE A 187 -12.05 -14.36 -0.14
N SER A 188 -11.51 -15.35 -0.84
CA SER A 188 -11.22 -16.69 -0.35
C SER A 188 -9.96 -17.19 -1.06
N GLU A 189 -9.40 -18.30 -0.59
CA GLU A 189 -8.29 -18.98 -1.28
C GLU A 189 -8.59 -19.22 -2.77
N SER A 190 -9.83 -19.58 -3.10
CA SER A 190 -10.22 -19.96 -4.46
C SER A 190 -10.28 -18.81 -5.47
N ASN A 191 -10.36 -17.55 -5.01
CA ASN A 191 -10.51 -16.38 -5.89
C ASN A 191 -9.50 -15.25 -5.59
N ALA A 192 -8.68 -15.34 -4.54
CA ALA A 192 -7.71 -14.31 -4.18
C ALA A 192 -6.72 -13.99 -5.33
N MET A 193 -6.21 -15.04 -5.99
CA MET A 193 -5.34 -14.87 -7.16
C MET A 193 -6.12 -14.32 -8.36
N SER A 194 -7.29 -14.85 -8.69
CA SER A 194 -8.05 -14.35 -9.85
C SER A 194 -8.37 -12.85 -9.73
N LYS A 195 -8.64 -12.36 -8.52
CA LYS A 195 -8.82 -10.93 -8.24
C LYS A 195 -7.57 -10.11 -8.51
N THR A 196 -6.39 -10.65 -8.17
CA THR A 196 -5.10 -10.01 -8.48
C THR A 196 -4.87 -9.94 -9.99
N ALA A 197 -5.13 -11.01 -10.74
CA ALA A 197 -5.05 -10.99 -12.20
C ALA A 197 -6.06 -10.02 -12.85
N GLU A 198 -7.28 -9.93 -12.31
CA GLU A 198 -8.29 -8.96 -12.76
C GLU A 198 -7.78 -7.53 -12.56
N ALA A 199 -7.23 -7.20 -11.39
CA ALA A 199 -6.67 -5.89 -11.09
C ALA A 199 -5.54 -5.52 -12.05
N TRP A 200 -4.58 -6.42 -12.26
CA TRP A 200 -3.48 -6.20 -13.22
C TRP A 200 -3.99 -5.96 -14.64
N SER A 201 -5.00 -6.72 -15.05
CA SER A 201 -5.61 -6.57 -16.39
C SER A 201 -6.40 -5.27 -16.53
N ALA A 202 -6.91 -4.73 -15.42
CA ALA A 202 -7.62 -3.45 -15.37
C ALA A 202 -6.67 -2.23 -15.35
N GLY A 203 -5.35 -2.42 -15.22
CA GLY A 203 -4.37 -1.32 -15.14
C GLY A 203 -3.94 -0.96 -13.72
N ILE A 204 -4.20 -1.82 -12.73
CA ILE A 204 -3.68 -1.67 -11.37
C ILE A 204 -2.33 -2.38 -11.26
N GLY A 205 -1.26 -1.68 -10.91
CA GLY A 205 0.09 -2.26 -10.91
C GLY A 205 0.48 -3.00 -9.62
N TYR A 206 -0.19 -2.70 -8.52
CA TYR A 206 0.01 -3.32 -7.21
C TYR A 206 -1.32 -3.84 -6.70
N HIS A 207 -1.43 -5.15 -6.41
CA HIS A 207 -2.66 -5.69 -5.85
C HIS A 207 -2.41 -6.63 -4.68
N PHE A 208 -3.31 -6.61 -3.70
CA PHE A 208 -3.32 -7.51 -2.56
C PHE A 208 -4.72 -8.02 -2.24
N SER A 209 -4.84 -9.33 -2.04
CA SER A 209 -6.06 -9.99 -1.59
C SER A 209 -5.90 -10.46 -0.15
N THR A 210 -6.81 -10.08 0.75
CA THR A 210 -6.80 -10.50 2.16
C THR A 210 -8.20 -10.78 2.72
N ASP A 211 -8.28 -11.31 3.94
CA ASP A 211 -9.52 -11.35 4.72
C ASP A 211 -9.64 -10.08 5.57
N LYS A 212 -8.59 -9.79 6.35
CA LYS A 212 -8.48 -8.64 7.26
C LYS A 212 -7.12 -7.99 7.14
N TYR A 213 -6.97 -6.77 7.63
CA TYR A 213 -5.68 -6.09 7.65
C TYR A 213 -4.80 -6.50 8.83
N ILE A 214 -5.39 -6.95 9.93
CA ILE A 214 -4.65 -7.29 11.16
C ILE A 214 -4.16 -8.74 11.25
N ASP A 215 -4.65 -9.62 10.37
CA ASP A 215 -4.34 -11.05 10.40
C ASP A 215 -4.27 -11.58 8.97
N LEU A 216 -3.12 -12.12 8.56
CA LEU A 216 -3.03 -12.69 7.22
C LEU A 216 -3.83 -13.98 7.16
N PRO A 217 -4.64 -14.18 6.11
CA PRO A 217 -5.48 -15.36 6.01
C PRO A 217 -4.64 -16.64 6.02
N ALA A 218 -5.25 -17.74 6.46
CA ALA A 218 -4.60 -19.05 6.45
C ALA A 218 -4.09 -19.45 5.05
N TRP A 219 -4.74 -18.95 4.00
CA TRP A 219 -4.39 -19.18 2.60
C TRP A 219 -3.36 -18.20 2.01
N PHE A 220 -2.83 -17.24 2.79
CA PHE A 220 -1.89 -16.22 2.29
C PHE A 220 -0.67 -16.81 1.58
N ASP A 221 -0.05 -17.86 2.13
CA ASP A 221 1.17 -18.45 1.53
C ASP A 221 0.87 -19.11 0.17
N SER A 222 -0.28 -19.82 0.09
CA SER A 222 -0.80 -20.40 -1.16
C SER A 222 -1.11 -19.32 -2.19
N TYR A 223 -1.72 -18.21 -1.75
CA TYR A 223 -2.00 -17.06 -2.60
C TYR A 223 -0.72 -16.39 -3.12
N ALA A 224 0.26 -16.11 -2.26
CA ALA A 224 1.52 -15.48 -2.67
C ALA A 224 2.30 -16.33 -3.68
N LEU A 225 2.30 -17.66 -3.52
CA LEU A 225 2.89 -18.57 -4.50
C LEU A 225 2.18 -18.50 -5.86
N GLN A 226 0.84 -18.50 -5.88
CA GLN A 226 0.07 -18.40 -7.11
C GLN A 226 0.29 -17.06 -7.83
N VAL A 227 0.42 -15.96 -7.08
CA VAL A 227 0.76 -14.64 -7.64
C VAL A 227 2.11 -14.68 -8.33
N GLU A 228 3.12 -15.24 -7.68
CA GLU A 228 4.48 -15.37 -8.25
C GLU A 228 4.51 -16.29 -9.50
N GLU A 229 3.71 -17.35 -9.51
CA GLU A 229 3.55 -18.22 -10.69
C GLU A 229 2.90 -17.47 -11.86
N GLU A 230 1.83 -16.70 -11.61
CA GLU A 230 1.17 -15.90 -12.64
C GLU A 230 2.11 -14.84 -13.23
N ARG A 231 2.87 -14.11 -12.38
CA ARG A 231 3.86 -13.12 -12.84
C ARG A 231 4.86 -13.73 -13.80
N LYS A 232 5.40 -14.90 -13.45
CA LYS A 232 6.34 -15.64 -14.32
C LYS A 232 5.71 -16.04 -15.64
N ALA A 233 4.45 -16.48 -15.63
CA ALA A 233 3.74 -16.86 -16.85
C ALA A 233 3.53 -15.66 -17.79
N ARG A 234 3.17 -14.49 -17.26
CA ARG A 234 2.92 -13.26 -18.04
C ARG A 234 4.19 -12.62 -18.60
N GLN A 235 5.31 -12.76 -17.91
CA GLN A 235 6.61 -12.28 -18.42
C GLN A 235 7.15 -13.13 -19.60
N GLN A 236 6.61 -14.33 -19.81
CA GLN A 236 7.03 -15.26 -20.87
C GLN A 236 6.13 -15.21 -22.11
N SER A 237 4.97 -14.54 -22.04
CA SER A 237 4.02 -14.35 -23.15
C SER A 237 4.29 -13.09 -23.97
#